data_AF-A0A078A097-F1
#
_entry.id   AF-A0A078A097-F1
#
_cell.length_a   1.000
_cell.length_b   1.000
_cell.length_c   1.000
_cell.angle_alpha   90.00
_cell.angle_beta   90.00
_cell.angle_gamma   90.00
#
_symmetry.space_group_name_H-M   'P 1'
#
loop_
_entity.id
_entity.type
_entity.pdbx_description
1 polymer ?
#
loop_
_entity_poly.entity_id
_entity_poly.type
_entity_poly.pdbx_seq_one_letter_code
_entity_poly.pdbx_strand_id
1 'polypeptide(L)'
;MGCGASKGKADAEPDISEMTFKPVGVQSMDDFFDKAKETLDSFKDITGPLGEEKDAFYEATGFYEVPGAEVKHAFLGMFYSLVSLVKGDITALGIEWKAGAPMVEVRTDQIQGTGVTIYESFVKYAEALEKCVTEQMPPVLQNAQALPSQAEEARSNAESEFSELDIMKKGKALLATTFNIKNLGKIPAFIKSSIEGFKGDLNELKDAVNELKMNLPKVKTAGATCAQNDVSDPVGCYKLIHGPIKYTQEQRTEWESKMQERADKLGIRFYPNDYPLTDLITAPAAGAQ
;
A
#
# COMPACT_ATOMS: atom_id res chain seq x y z
N MET A 1 7.20 -13.20 21.12
CA MET A 1 6.31 -13.56 22.26
C MET A 1 5.83 -12.27 22.91
N GLY A 2 4.51 -12.06 22.84
CA GLY A 2 3.63 -11.18 23.64
C GLY A 2 4.10 -9.85 24.24
N CYS A 3 3.48 -8.76 23.78
CA CYS A 3 3.00 -7.57 24.52
C CYS A 3 2.32 -6.65 23.48
N GLY A 4 1.16 -6.03 23.63
CA GLY A 4 0.20 -5.90 24.72
C GLY A 4 -0.71 -4.71 24.40
N ALA A 5 -2.02 -4.97 24.27
CA ALA A 5 -3.14 -4.05 24.41
C ALA A 5 -3.21 -2.75 23.57
N SER A 6 -4.01 -2.77 22.50
CA SER A 6 -4.75 -1.59 22.01
C SER A 6 -6.26 -1.86 22.13
N LYS A 7 -6.83 -1.53 23.28
CA LYS A 7 -8.29 -1.33 23.42
C LYS A 7 -8.64 -0.04 22.68
N GLY A 8 -9.17 -0.18 21.47
CA GLY A 8 -9.55 0.95 20.62
C GLY A 8 -9.83 0.62 19.15
N LYS A 9 -9.83 -0.65 18.73
CA LYS A 9 -10.24 -1.06 17.37
C LYS A 9 -11.77 -0.96 17.22
N ALA A 10 -12.28 0.26 17.05
CA ALA A 10 -13.45 0.46 16.21
C ALA A 10 -12.91 0.44 14.76
N ASP A 11 -13.31 -0.56 13.98
CA ASP A 11 -13.12 -0.64 12.53
C ASP A 11 -11.68 -0.66 11.98
N ALA A 12 -10.70 -1.18 12.74
CA ALA A 12 -9.42 -1.54 12.13
C ALA A 12 -9.64 -2.69 11.13
N GLU A 13 -9.29 -2.45 9.86
CA GLU A 13 -9.34 -3.48 8.82
C GLU A 13 -8.63 -4.76 9.30
N PRO A 14 -9.22 -5.94 9.06
CA PRO A 14 -8.65 -7.19 9.56
C PRO A 14 -7.29 -7.42 8.91
N ASP A 15 -6.24 -7.57 9.74
CA ASP A 15 -4.92 -7.94 9.26
C ASP A 15 -4.97 -9.35 8.67
N ILE A 16 -4.52 -9.50 7.42
CA ILE A 16 -4.46 -10.79 6.72
C ILE A 16 -3.61 -11.81 7.47
N SER A 17 -2.62 -11.36 8.24
CA SER A 17 -1.76 -12.21 9.06
C SER A 17 -2.55 -12.94 10.17
N GLU A 18 -3.72 -12.40 10.56
CA GLU A 18 -4.62 -12.99 11.55
C GLU A 18 -5.60 -14.01 10.93
N MET A 19 -5.74 -14.05 9.59
CA MET A 19 -6.63 -14.98 8.89
C MET A 19 -5.95 -16.33 8.70
N THR A 20 -6.20 -17.25 9.65
CA THR A 20 -5.68 -18.62 9.61
C THR A 20 -6.81 -19.64 9.55
N PHE A 21 -6.53 -20.78 8.93
CA PHE A 21 -7.44 -21.93 8.89
C PHE A 21 -6.88 -23.07 9.71
N LYS A 22 -7.76 -23.78 10.43
CA LYS A 22 -7.42 -24.95 11.23
C LYS A 22 -7.88 -26.22 10.53
N PRO A 23 -7.11 -27.32 10.59
CA PRO A 23 -7.61 -28.62 10.16
C PRO A 23 -8.89 -28.99 10.93
N VAL A 24 -9.91 -29.37 10.19
CA VAL A 24 -11.21 -29.86 10.66
C VAL A 24 -11.15 -31.36 10.92
N GLY A 25 -10.36 -32.11 10.14
CA GLY A 25 -10.30 -33.57 10.18
C GLY A 25 -11.44 -34.24 9.41
N VAL A 26 -11.96 -33.52 8.41
CA VAL A 26 -13.01 -33.93 7.47
C VAL A 26 -12.51 -33.49 6.10
N GLN A 27 -12.15 -34.45 5.25
CA GLN A 27 -11.37 -34.19 4.03
C GLN A 27 -12.03 -33.15 3.14
N SER A 28 -13.34 -33.27 2.88
CA SER A 28 -14.07 -32.31 2.06
C SER A 28 -14.04 -30.88 2.61
N MET A 29 -14.04 -30.71 3.94
CA MET A 29 -13.93 -29.40 4.58
C MET A 29 -12.48 -28.89 4.59
N ASP A 30 -11.51 -29.78 4.80
CA ASP A 30 -10.10 -29.46 4.80
C ASP A 30 -9.65 -28.98 3.40
N ASP A 31 -10.02 -29.71 2.34
CA ASP A 31 -9.76 -29.32 0.95
C ASP A 31 -10.37 -27.95 0.60
N PHE A 32 -11.56 -27.67 1.13
CA PHE A 32 -12.20 -26.38 0.94
C PHE A 32 -11.46 -25.24 1.65
N PHE A 33 -11.06 -25.43 2.91
CA PHE A 33 -10.32 -24.41 3.64
C PHE A 33 -8.90 -24.22 3.11
N ASP A 34 -8.29 -25.24 2.52
CA ASP A 34 -7.03 -25.11 1.79
C ASP A 34 -7.18 -24.23 0.54
N LYS A 35 -8.26 -24.37 -0.23
CA LYS A 35 -8.55 -23.43 -1.34
C LYS A 35 -8.78 -21.99 -0.88
N ALA A 36 -9.45 -21.81 0.25
CA ALA A 36 -9.63 -20.48 0.85
C ALA A 36 -8.29 -19.88 1.27
N LYS A 37 -7.39 -20.70 1.79
CA LYS A 37 -6.01 -20.31 2.11
C LYS A 37 -5.21 -19.96 0.86
N GLU A 38 -5.28 -20.76 -0.20
CA GLU A 38 -4.61 -20.48 -1.49
C GLU A 38 -5.05 -19.14 -2.08
N THR A 39 -6.32 -18.77 -1.92
CA THR A 39 -6.82 -17.46 -2.33
C THR A 39 -6.14 -16.31 -1.56
N LEU A 40 -5.98 -16.47 -0.24
CA LEU A 40 -5.27 -15.49 0.60
C LEU A 40 -3.77 -15.44 0.30
N ASP A 41 -3.15 -16.59 0.05
CA ASP A 41 -1.73 -16.67 -0.26
C ASP A 41 -1.46 -16.04 -1.64
N SER A 42 -2.32 -16.29 -2.63
CA SER A 42 -2.27 -15.59 -3.94
C SER A 42 -2.39 -14.08 -3.78
N PHE A 43 -3.26 -13.60 -2.89
CA PHE A 43 -3.36 -12.18 -2.58
C PHE A 43 -2.03 -11.64 -2.02
N LYS A 44 -1.44 -12.32 -1.03
CA LYS A 44 -0.16 -11.91 -0.41
C LYS A 44 1.00 -11.90 -1.42
N ASP A 45 1.06 -12.91 -2.29
CA ASP A 45 2.10 -13.05 -3.30
C ASP A 45 2.08 -11.89 -4.32
N ILE A 46 0.92 -11.24 -4.48
CA ILE A 46 0.79 -10.03 -5.30
C ILE A 46 1.07 -8.78 -4.48
N THR A 47 0.49 -8.65 -3.28
CA THR A 47 0.58 -7.41 -2.50
C THR A 47 1.92 -7.21 -1.81
N GLY A 48 2.64 -8.28 -1.47
CA GLY A 48 3.97 -8.23 -0.87
C GLY A 48 4.96 -7.48 -1.76
N PRO A 49 5.22 -7.98 -2.99
CA PRO A 49 6.11 -7.29 -3.94
C PRO A 49 5.65 -5.86 -4.28
N LEU A 50 4.34 -5.62 -4.41
CA LEU A 50 3.83 -4.26 -4.63
C LEU A 50 4.18 -3.32 -3.47
N GLY A 51 4.06 -3.79 -2.22
CA GLY A 51 4.46 -3.05 -1.03
C GLY A 51 5.96 -2.72 -1.04
N GLU A 52 6.80 -3.69 -1.41
CA GLU A 52 8.26 -3.49 -1.52
C GLU A 52 8.63 -2.43 -2.57
N GLU A 53 7.97 -2.43 -3.75
CA GLU A 53 8.22 -1.40 -4.77
C GLU A 53 7.70 -0.02 -4.34
N LYS A 54 6.57 0.04 -3.62
CA LYS A 54 6.07 1.30 -3.04
C LYS A 54 7.07 1.87 -2.03
N ASP A 55 7.56 1.02 -1.12
CA ASP A 55 8.55 1.40 -0.12
C ASP A 55 9.85 1.85 -0.79
N ALA A 56 10.34 1.13 -1.80
CA ALA A 56 11.53 1.51 -2.55
C ALA A 56 11.39 2.88 -3.24
N PHE A 57 10.21 3.21 -3.77
CA PHE A 57 9.93 4.52 -4.33
C PHE A 57 9.89 5.62 -3.25
N TYR A 58 9.24 5.36 -2.13
CA TYR A 58 9.19 6.30 -1.00
C TYR A 58 10.57 6.51 -0.35
N GLU A 59 11.40 5.48 -0.32
CA GLU A 59 12.80 5.54 0.12
C GLU A 59 13.65 6.37 -0.82
N ALA A 60 13.60 6.08 -2.12
CA ALA A 60 14.37 6.81 -3.11
C ALA A 60 14.04 8.31 -3.10
N THR A 61 12.77 8.65 -2.83
CA THR A 61 12.32 10.04 -2.74
C THR A 61 12.48 10.68 -1.36
N GLY A 62 12.73 9.90 -0.30
CA GLY A 62 12.77 10.37 1.08
C GLY A 62 11.40 10.63 1.72
N PHE A 63 10.28 10.42 1.00
CA PHE A 63 8.94 10.66 1.53
C PHE A 63 8.50 9.63 2.57
N TYR A 64 9.20 8.50 2.71
CA TYR A 64 8.95 7.55 3.81
C TYR A 64 9.11 8.20 5.20
N GLU A 65 9.90 9.26 5.32
CA GLU A 65 10.13 10.00 6.56
C GLU A 65 9.10 11.10 6.82
N VAL A 66 8.13 11.29 5.92
CA VAL A 66 7.19 12.40 5.97
C VAL A 66 5.78 11.89 6.32
N PRO A 67 5.27 12.15 7.55
CA PRO A 67 3.94 11.74 7.94
C PRO A 67 2.87 12.35 7.02
N GLY A 68 1.87 11.55 6.64
CA GLY A 68 0.79 11.97 5.73
C GLY A 68 1.20 12.08 4.26
N ALA A 69 2.43 11.69 3.88
CA ALA A 69 2.84 11.66 2.49
C ALA A 69 2.10 10.58 1.68
N GLU A 70 1.30 11.02 0.72
CA GLU A 70 0.64 10.20 -0.30
C GLU A 70 1.48 10.11 -1.59
N VAL A 71 1.09 9.22 -2.51
CA VAL A 71 1.85 8.90 -3.73
C VAL A 71 2.06 10.14 -4.61
N LYS A 72 1.06 11.03 -4.71
CA LYS A 72 1.19 12.28 -5.48
C LYS A 72 2.30 13.19 -4.94
N HIS A 73 2.53 13.20 -3.62
CA HIS A 73 3.56 14.04 -3.01
C HIS A 73 4.95 13.57 -3.45
N ALA A 74 5.19 12.26 -3.34
CA ALA A 74 6.43 11.63 -3.80
C ALA A 74 6.64 11.83 -5.31
N PHE A 75 5.58 11.66 -6.11
CA PHE A 75 5.61 11.86 -7.55
C PHE A 75 5.94 13.31 -7.95
N LEU A 76 5.23 14.29 -7.40
CA LEU A 76 5.47 15.70 -7.69
C LEU A 76 6.85 16.15 -7.19
N GLY A 77 7.23 15.74 -5.97
CA GLY A 77 8.55 15.99 -5.41
C GLY A 77 9.67 15.43 -6.29
N MET A 78 9.50 14.20 -6.80
CA MET A 78 10.40 13.60 -7.78
C MET A 78 10.53 14.51 -9.00
N PHE A 79 9.43 14.92 -9.64
CA PHE A 79 9.52 15.72 -10.86
C PHE A 79 10.19 17.09 -10.63
N TYR A 80 9.92 17.76 -9.52
CA TYR A 80 10.59 19.02 -9.19
C TYR A 80 12.09 18.82 -8.96
N SER A 81 12.47 17.74 -8.28
CA SER A 81 13.86 17.33 -8.08
C SER A 81 14.55 17.01 -9.40
N LEU A 82 13.93 16.24 -10.31
CA LEU A 82 14.51 15.92 -11.61
C LEU A 82 14.72 17.18 -12.46
N VAL A 83 13.75 18.11 -12.48
CA VAL A 83 13.91 19.40 -13.16
C VAL A 83 15.02 20.23 -12.50
N SER A 84 15.16 20.18 -11.18
CA SER A 84 16.24 20.86 -10.46
C SER A 84 17.62 20.32 -10.85
N LEU A 85 17.77 18.98 -10.98
CA LEU A 85 19.02 18.33 -11.41
C LEU A 85 19.47 18.76 -12.80
N VAL A 86 18.53 19.01 -13.72
CA VAL A 86 18.82 19.58 -15.05
C VAL A 86 18.77 21.12 -15.06
N LYS A 87 18.95 21.76 -13.90
CA LYS A 87 19.07 23.21 -13.74
C LYS A 87 17.86 23.99 -14.27
N GLY A 88 16.66 23.44 -14.13
CA GLY A 88 15.41 24.06 -14.59
C GLY A 88 15.08 23.83 -16.07
N ASP A 89 15.96 23.16 -16.82
CA ASP A 89 15.68 22.83 -18.22
C ASP A 89 14.84 21.55 -18.34
N ILE A 90 13.53 21.70 -18.16
CA ILE A 90 12.57 20.59 -18.29
C ILE A 90 12.64 19.88 -19.67
N THR A 91 13.19 20.52 -20.71
CA THR A 91 13.32 19.86 -22.03
C THR A 91 14.42 18.80 -22.04
N ALA A 92 15.42 18.92 -21.18
CA ALA A 92 16.47 17.92 -21.00
C ALA A 92 15.93 16.59 -20.44
N LEU A 93 14.79 16.62 -19.73
CA LEU A 93 14.12 15.41 -19.27
C LEU A 93 13.45 14.62 -20.39
N GLY A 94 13.27 15.18 -21.59
CA GLY A 94 12.70 14.46 -22.74
C GLY A 94 11.38 13.75 -22.42
N ILE A 95 10.46 14.43 -21.72
CA ILE A 95 9.23 13.84 -21.18
C ILE A 95 8.35 13.26 -22.30
N GLU A 96 8.02 11.98 -22.19
CA GLU A 96 7.05 11.29 -23.04
C GLU A 96 5.85 10.79 -22.22
N TRP A 97 4.64 11.05 -22.70
CA TRP A 97 3.41 10.60 -22.03
C TRP A 97 2.94 9.27 -22.61
N LYS A 98 2.64 8.31 -21.74
CA LYS A 98 2.12 6.99 -22.11
C LYS A 98 0.69 6.82 -21.58
N ALA A 99 -0.06 5.91 -22.21
CA ALA A 99 -1.43 5.59 -21.81
C ALA A 99 -1.50 4.66 -20.59
N GLY A 100 -0.50 3.78 -20.43
CA GLY A 100 -0.32 2.89 -19.27
C GLY A 100 0.99 3.21 -18.55
N ALA A 101 1.31 2.44 -17.52
CA ALA A 101 2.53 2.55 -16.72
C ALA A 101 3.79 2.55 -17.60
N PRO A 102 4.81 3.37 -17.24
CA PRO A 102 4.87 4.26 -16.07
C PRO A 102 4.08 5.57 -16.23
N MET A 103 3.28 5.73 -17.30
CA MET A 103 2.48 6.90 -17.70
C MET A 103 3.30 8.13 -18.11
N VAL A 104 4.52 8.23 -17.58
CA VAL A 104 5.49 9.26 -17.92
C VAL A 104 6.89 8.65 -18.04
N GLU A 105 7.48 8.80 -19.22
CA GLU A 105 8.85 8.46 -19.50
C GLU A 105 9.74 9.69 -19.50
N VAL A 106 10.94 9.58 -18.90
CA VAL A 106 11.95 10.64 -18.96
C VAL A 106 13.29 10.06 -19.40
N ARG A 107 14.10 10.92 -20.01
CA ARG A 107 15.49 10.63 -20.37
C ARG A 107 16.38 10.62 -19.13
N THR A 108 17.08 9.51 -18.92
CA THR A 108 17.92 9.30 -17.72
C THR A 108 19.37 9.76 -17.90
N ASP A 109 19.82 9.98 -19.13
CA ASP A 109 21.20 10.39 -19.46
C ASP A 109 21.57 11.78 -18.91
N GLN A 110 20.57 12.65 -18.70
CA GLN A 110 20.75 14.03 -18.23
C GLN A 110 20.64 14.19 -16.71
N ILE A 111 19.96 13.29 -15.99
CA ILE A 111 19.70 13.42 -14.54
C ILE A 111 20.77 12.76 -13.67
N GLN A 112 21.38 11.65 -14.12
CA GLN A 112 22.48 10.89 -13.49
C GLN A 112 22.31 10.55 -11.98
N GLY A 113 23.12 9.60 -11.48
CA GLY A 113 23.19 9.27 -10.05
C GLY A 113 21.82 9.04 -9.39
N THR A 114 21.56 9.73 -8.27
CA THR A 114 20.32 9.61 -7.48
C THR A 114 19.05 9.90 -8.28
N GLY A 115 19.09 10.81 -9.27
CA GLY A 115 17.93 11.09 -10.12
C GLY A 115 17.47 9.87 -10.92
N VAL A 116 18.42 9.07 -11.42
CA VAL A 116 18.13 7.83 -12.13
C VAL A 116 17.49 6.81 -11.17
N THR A 117 18.06 6.62 -9.98
CA THR A 117 17.50 5.70 -8.97
C THR A 117 16.07 6.08 -8.58
N ILE A 118 15.80 7.37 -8.35
CA ILE A 118 14.45 7.85 -8.03
C ILE A 118 13.47 7.49 -9.16
N TYR A 119 13.84 7.82 -10.40
CA TYR A 119 12.97 7.58 -11.54
C TYR A 119 12.75 6.08 -11.80
N GLU A 120 13.78 5.25 -11.69
CA GLU A 120 13.65 3.79 -11.87
C GLU A 120 12.78 3.16 -10.78
N SER A 121 12.89 3.58 -9.53
CA SER A 121 11.99 3.13 -8.46
C SER A 121 10.54 3.53 -8.72
N PHE A 122 10.30 4.74 -9.25
CA PHE A 122 8.97 5.15 -9.68
C PHE A 122 8.41 4.25 -10.78
N VAL A 123 9.21 3.97 -11.82
CA VAL A 123 8.79 3.12 -12.94
C VAL A 123 8.35 1.74 -12.45
N LYS A 124 9.18 1.09 -11.61
CA LYS A 124 8.87 -0.22 -11.04
C LYS A 124 7.57 -0.20 -10.22
N TYR A 125 7.40 0.79 -9.36
CA TYR A 125 6.17 0.92 -8.56
C TYR A 125 4.95 1.15 -9.45
N ALA A 126 5.02 2.05 -10.43
CA ALA A 126 3.91 2.35 -11.32
C ALA A 126 3.49 1.12 -12.16
N GLU A 127 4.46 0.38 -12.69
CA GLU A 127 4.24 -0.85 -13.44
C GLU A 127 3.64 -1.96 -12.56
N ALA A 128 4.20 -2.16 -11.36
CA ALA A 128 3.68 -3.13 -10.40
C ALA A 128 2.25 -2.81 -9.97
N LEU A 129 1.94 -1.52 -9.73
CA LEU A 129 0.62 -1.08 -9.32
C LEU A 129 -0.42 -1.27 -10.43
N GLU A 130 -0.10 -0.87 -11.68
CA GLU A 130 -1.01 -1.08 -12.80
C GLU A 130 -1.27 -2.57 -13.04
N LYS A 131 -0.21 -3.40 -13.04
CA LYS A 131 -0.32 -4.84 -13.19
C LYS A 131 -1.14 -5.49 -12.08
N CYS A 132 -0.91 -5.09 -10.83
CA CYS A 132 -1.67 -5.57 -9.67
C CYS A 132 -3.17 -5.32 -9.87
N VAL A 133 -3.54 -4.08 -10.20
CA VAL A 133 -4.95 -3.65 -10.30
C VAL A 133 -5.65 -4.23 -11.53
N THR A 134 -4.97 -4.28 -12.67
CA THR A 134 -5.61 -4.59 -13.97
C THR A 134 -5.55 -6.06 -14.35
N GLU A 135 -4.52 -6.80 -13.90
CA GLU A 135 -4.29 -8.18 -14.34
C GLU A 135 -4.38 -9.19 -13.18
N GLN A 136 -3.73 -8.91 -12.04
CA GLN A 136 -3.48 -9.95 -11.03
C GLN A 136 -4.58 -10.03 -9.96
N MET A 137 -5.14 -8.91 -9.52
CA MET A 137 -6.18 -8.87 -8.49
C MET A 137 -7.58 -9.33 -8.95
N PRO A 138 -8.05 -9.08 -10.19
CA PRO A 138 -9.40 -9.48 -10.59
C PRO A 138 -9.68 -10.99 -10.45
N PRO A 139 -8.78 -11.91 -10.87
CA PRO A 139 -8.97 -13.35 -10.63
C PRO A 139 -9.02 -13.72 -9.15
N VAL A 140 -8.18 -13.08 -8.32
CA VAL A 140 -8.15 -13.32 -6.86
C VAL A 140 -9.47 -12.91 -6.21
N LEU A 141 -10.02 -11.75 -6.60
CA LEU A 141 -11.34 -11.31 -6.14
C LEU A 141 -12.45 -12.26 -6.58
N GLN A 142 -12.41 -12.74 -7.83
CA GLN A 142 -13.39 -13.70 -8.33
C GLN A 142 -13.36 -15.00 -7.53
N ASN A 143 -12.16 -15.53 -7.25
CA ASN A 143 -11.99 -16.72 -6.42
C ASN A 143 -12.53 -16.49 -5.01
N ALA A 144 -12.19 -15.35 -4.39
CA ALA A 144 -12.69 -14.98 -3.07
C ALA A 144 -14.22 -14.92 -3.03
N GLN A 145 -14.85 -14.31 -4.04
CA GLN A 145 -16.31 -14.20 -4.15
C GLN A 145 -17.01 -15.55 -4.39
N ALA A 146 -16.31 -16.54 -4.94
CA ALA A 146 -16.83 -17.89 -5.14
C ALA A 146 -16.73 -18.77 -3.88
N LEU A 147 -15.94 -18.40 -2.87
CA LEU A 147 -15.77 -19.20 -1.65
C LEU A 147 -17.08 -19.49 -0.91
N PRO A 148 -18.05 -18.56 -0.75
CA PRO A 148 -19.29 -18.85 -0.05
C PRO A 148 -20.14 -19.94 -0.72
N SER A 149 -20.24 -19.97 -2.05
CA SER A 149 -20.98 -21.02 -2.75
C SER A 149 -20.26 -22.35 -2.72
N GLN A 150 -18.92 -22.35 -2.82
CA GLN A 150 -18.10 -23.55 -2.66
C GLN A 150 -18.19 -24.14 -1.24
N ALA A 151 -18.42 -23.31 -0.22
CA ALA A 151 -18.63 -23.77 1.15
C ALA A 151 -19.90 -24.62 1.31
N GLU A 152 -20.96 -24.31 0.55
CA GLU A 152 -22.19 -25.10 0.57
C GLU A 152 -21.98 -26.49 -0.04
N GLU A 153 -21.25 -26.57 -1.15
CA GLU A 153 -20.87 -27.84 -1.78
C GLU A 153 -19.97 -28.68 -0.86
N ALA A 154 -18.95 -28.06 -0.25
CA ALA A 154 -18.07 -28.71 0.71
C ALA A 154 -18.85 -29.27 1.90
N ARG A 155 -19.82 -28.51 2.42
CA ARG A 155 -20.72 -28.98 3.49
C ARG A 155 -21.52 -30.21 3.07
N SER A 156 -22.10 -30.22 1.86
CA SER A 156 -22.88 -31.36 1.37
C SER A 156 -22.03 -32.62 1.24
N ASN A 157 -20.79 -32.50 0.77
CA ASN A 157 -19.88 -33.65 0.64
C ASN A 157 -19.39 -34.14 2.02
N ALA A 158 -19.16 -33.21 2.94
CA ALA A 158 -18.68 -33.48 4.29
C ALA A 158 -19.69 -34.17 5.22
N GLU A 159 -21.00 -34.23 4.87
CA GLU A 159 -22.02 -34.77 5.76
C GLU A 159 -21.78 -36.24 6.11
N SER A 160 -21.42 -37.04 5.10
CA SER A 160 -21.10 -38.46 5.27
C SER A 160 -19.81 -38.65 6.09
N GLU A 161 -18.73 -37.96 5.73
CA GLU A 161 -17.44 -37.99 6.41
C GLU A 161 -17.56 -37.57 7.88
N PHE A 162 -18.33 -36.52 8.16
CA PHE A 162 -18.58 -36.05 9.52
C PHE A 162 -19.35 -37.08 10.35
N SER A 163 -20.28 -37.81 9.73
CA SER A 163 -21.09 -38.82 10.41
C SER A 163 -20.28 -40.01 10.93
N GLU A 164 -19.17 -40.34 10.27
CA GLU A 164 -18.27 -41.45 10.62
C GLU A 164 -17.34 -41.13 11.80
N LEU A 165 -17.22 -39.86 12.18
CA LEU A 165 -16.40 -39.44 13.31
C LEU A 165 -17.01 -39.85 14.66
N ASP A 166 -16.15 -40.17 15.63
CA ASP A 166 -16.56 -40.32 17.03
C ASP A 166 -17.01 -38.98 17.64
N ILE A 167 -17.73 -39.03 18.77
CA ILE A 167 -18.33 -37.84 19.41
C ILE A 167 -17.28 -36.76 19.72
N MET A 168 -16.08 -37.14 20.15
CA MET A 168 -15.03 -36.19 20.48
C MET A 168 -14.46 -35.52 19.23
N LYS A 169 -14.24 -36.29 18.16
CA LYS A 169 -13.79 -35.77 16.85
C LYS A 169 -14.84 -34.87 16.21
N LYS A 170 -16.12 -35.23 16.28
CA LYS A 170 -17.23 -34.36 15.83
C LYS A 170 -17.22 -33.01 16.52
N GLY A 171 -17.04 -32.99 17.84
CA GLY A 171 -16.95 -31.75 18.61
C GLY A 171 -15.77 -30.87 18.17
N LYS A 172 -14.59 -31.46 17.96
CA LYS A 172 -13.39 -30.74 17.46
C LYS A 172 -13.60 -30.22 16.04
N ALA A 173 -14.12 -31.04 15.13
CA ALA A 173 -14.42 -30.67 13.76
C ALA A 173 -15.41 -29.50 13.70
N LEU A 174 -16.48 -29.53 14.50
CA LEU A 174 -17.45 -28.44 14.56
C LEU A 174 -16.82 -27.10 15.01
N LEU A 175 -15.97 -27.14 16.04
CA LEU A 175 -15.26 -25.96 16.54
C LEU A 175 -14.28 -25.41 15.50
N ALA A 176 -13.53 -26.27 14.82
CA ALA A 176 -12.60 -25.88 13.76
C ALA A 176 -13.36 -25.27 12.58
N THR A 177 -14.43 -25.91 12.12
CA THR A 177 -15.29 -25.39 11.04
C THR A 177 -15.89 -24.04 11.39
N THR A 178 -16.40 -23.86 12.61
CA THR A 178 -16.97 -22.58 13.05
C THR A 178 -15.90 -21.48 13.09
N PHE A 179 -14.71 -21.79 13.59
CA PHE A 179 -13.57 -20.87 13.56
C PHE A 179 -13.21 -20.48 12.12
N ASN A 180 -13.11 -21.45 11.22
CA ASN A 180 -12.74 -21.24 9.82
C ASN A 180 -13.81 -20.46 9.04
N ILE A 181 -15.10 -20.76 9.22
CA ILE A 181 -16.21 -20.02 8.58
C ILE A 181 -16.19 -18.54 8.97
N LYS A 182 -15.88 -18.23 10.24
CA LYS A 182 -15.74 -16.84 10.70
C LYS A 182 -14.65 -16.09 9.94
N ASN A 183 -13.54 -16.75 9.60
CA ASN A 183 -12.46 -16.16 8.82
C ASN A 183 -12.83 -16.08 7.34
N LEU A 184 -13.41 -17.14 6.79
CA LEU A 184 -13.88 -17.24 5.42
C LEU A 184 -14.80 -16.07 5.04
N GLY A 185 -15.78 -15.75 5.90
CA GLY A 185 -16.75 -14.68 5.64
C GLY A 185 -16.13 -13.28 5.53
N LYS A 186 -14.89 -13.08 5.98
CA LYS A 186 -14.18 -11.79 5.90
C LYS A 186 -13.35 -11.64 4.63
N ILE A 187 -12.93 -12.74 4.02
CA ILE A 187 -11.98 -12.73 2.89
C ILE A 187 -12.47 -11.86 1.72
N PRO A 188 -13.71 -12.00 1.22
CA PRO A 188 -14.13 -11.25 0.04
C PRO A 188 -14.18 -9.74 0.30
N ALA A 189 -14.66 -9.33 1.47
CA ALA A 189 -14.74 -7.93 1.86
C ALA A 189 -13.34 -7.31 2.03
N PHE A 190 -12.43 -8.05 2.68
CA PHE A 190 -11.05 -7.63 2.84
C PHE A 190 -10.36 -7.43 1.48
N ILE A 191 -10.36 -8.46 0.62
CA ILE A 191 -9.69 -8.39 -0.70
C ILE A 191 -10.30 -7.27 -1.54
N LYS A 192 -11.62 -7.10 -1.49
CA LYS A 192 -12.30 -6.00 -2.18
C LYS A 192 -11.82 -4.63 -1.68
N SER A 193 -11.75 -4.40 -0.36
CA SER A 193 -11.27 -3.14 0.23
C SER A 193 -9.84 -2.83 -0.22
N SER A 194 -8.94 -3.82 -0.16
CA SER A 194 -7.55 -3.64 -0.59
C SER A 194 -7.44 -3.30 -2.08
N ILE A 195 -8.24 -3.94 -2.94
CA ILE A 195 -8.29 -3.62 -4.37
C ILE A 195 -8.79 -2.20 -4.61
N GLU A 196 -9.79 -1.75 -3.84
CA GLU A 196 -10.26 -0.37 -3.89
C GLU A 196 -9.17 0.62 -3.45
N GLY A 197 -8.38 0.27 -2.44
CA GLY A 197 -7.17 1.02 -2.05
C GLY A 197 -6.15 1.14 -3.17
N PHE A 198 -5.75 0.03 -3.80
CA PHE A 198 -4.80 0.05 -4.92
C PHE A 198 -5.32 0.81 -6.14
N LYS A 199 -6.64 0.73 -6.42
CA LYS A 199 -7.28 1.57 -7.44
C LYS A 199 -7.23 3.05 -7.08
N GLY A 200 -7.38 3.38 -5.79
CA GLY A 200 -7.19 4.72 -5.25
C GLY A 200 -5.79 5.23 -5.57
N ASP A 201 -4.75 4.51 -5.17
CA ASP A 201 -3.34 4.83 -5.46
C ASP A 201 -3.09 5.03 -6.97
N LEU A 202 -3.63 4.13 -7.80
CA LEU A 202 -3.45 4.20 -9.27
C LEU A 202 -4.14 5.44 -9.88
N ASN A 203 -5.34 5.78 -9.39
CA ASN A 203 -6.06 6.96 -9.84
C ASN A 203 -5.38 8.24 -9.36
N GLU A 204 -4.89 8.27 -8.12
CA GLU A 204 -4.11 9.40 -7.59
C GLU A 204 -2.86 9.65 -8.44
N LEU A 205 -2.16 8.59 -8.83
CA LEU A 205 -1.01 8.70 -9.73
C LEU A 205 -1.42 9.23 -11.11
N LYS A 206 -2.51 8.73 -11.70
CA LYS A 206 -3.05 9.23 -12.97
C LYS A 206 -3.43 10.71 -12.89
N ASP A 207 -4.06 11.13 -11.81
CA ASP A 207 -4.42 12.53 -11.57
C ASP A 207 -3.19 13.40 -11.44
N ALA A 208 -2.16 12.96 -10.70
CA ALA A 208 -0.90 13.66 -10.58
C ALA A 208 -0.15 13.79 -11.93
N VAL A 209 -0.15 12.73 -12.75
CA VAL A 209 0.39 12.75 -14.12
C VAL A 209 -0.38 13.73 -15.00
N ASN A 210 -1.71 13.73 -14.93
CA ASN A 210 -2.56 14.67 -15.67
C ASN A 210 -2.31 16.12 -15.24
N GLU A 211 -2.19 16.36 -13.93
CA GLU A 211 -1.84 17.67 -13.39
C GLU A 211 -0.48 18.13 -13.91
N LEU A 212 0.52 17.26 -13.86
CA LEU A 212 1.87 17.50 -14.38
C LEU A 212 1.82 17.87 -15.88
N LYS A 213 1.06 17.12 -16.68
CA LYS A 213 0.88 17.34 -18.11
C LYS A 213 0.21 18.67 -18.43
N MET A 214 -0.86 19.02 -17.70
CA MET A 214 -1.57 20.28 -17.91
C MET A 214 -0.81 21.50 -17.38
N ASN A 215 0.05 21.32 -16.37
CA ASN A 215 0.75 22.39 -15.68
C ASN A 215 2.27 22.36 -15.89
N LEU A 216 2.77 21.78 -16.98
CA LEU A 216 4.21 21.72 -17.30
C LEU A 216 4.96 23.05 -17.10
N PRO A 217 4.41 24.23 -17.47
CA PRO A 217 5.07 25.51 -17.17
C PRO A 217 5.25 25.78 -15.68
N LYS A 218 4.28 25.42 -14.83
CA LYS A 218 4.40 25.57 -13.37
C LYS A 218 5.43 24.60 -12.80
N VAL A 219 5.48 23.37 -13.31
CA VAL A 219 6.49 22.37 -12.93
C VAL A 219 7.89 22.86 -13.28
N LYS A 220 8.07 23.43 -14.47
CA LYS A 220 9.33 24.05 -14.89
C LYS A 220 9.74 25.16 -13.92
N THR A 221 8.81 26.08 -13.60
CA THR A 221 9.08 27.16 -12.65
C THR A 221 9.44 26.61 -11.27
N ALA A 222 8.70 25.62 -10.77
CA ALA A 222 8.93 24.99 -9.48
C ALA A 222 10.33 24.33 -9.40
N GLY A 223 10.70 23.52 -10.39
CA GLY A 223 12.03 22.91 -10.45
C GLY A 223 13.15 23.91 -10.67
N ALA A 224 12.91 25.01 -11.40
CA ALA A 224 13.87 26.10 -11.51
C ALA A 224 14.06 26.84 -10.17
N THR A 225 12.98 27.05 -9.42
CA THR A 225 13.05 27.60 -8.05
C THR A 225 13.86 26.68 -7.13
N CYS A 226 13.64 25.36 -7.20
CA CYS A 226 14.49 24.39 -6.50
C CYS A 226 15.97 24.55 -6.84
N ALA A 227 16.31 24.58 -8.14
CA ALA A 227 17.70 24.72 -8.60
C ALA A 227 18.33 26.04 -8.14
N GLN A 228 17.59 27.14 -8.15
CA GLN A 228 18.06 28.45 -7.68
C GLN A 228 18.36 28.48 -6.18
N ASN A 229 17.74 27.60 -5.40
CA ASN A 229 17.95 27.47 -3.95
C ASN A 229 18.90 26.32 -3.61
N ASP A 230 19.58 25.72 -4.61
CA ASP A 230 20.45 24.55 -4.45
C ASP A 230 19.75 23.36 -3.75
N VAL A 231 18.43 23.22 -3.97
CA VAL A 231 17.62 22.11 -3.46
C VAL A 231 17.35 21.14 -4.60
N SER A 232 17.80 19.90 -4.47
CA SER A 232 17.62 18.87 -5.50
C SER A 232 17.05 17.56 -4.97
N ASP A 233 16.79 17.43 -3.67
CA ASP A 233 16.11 16.26 -3.12
C ASP A 233 14.57 16.39 -3.24
N PRO A 234 13.83 15.30 -3.45
CA PRO A 234 12.38 15.39 -3.70
C PRO A 234 11.56 16.01 -2.56
N VAL A 235 11.85 15.67 -1.31
CA VAL A 235 11.13 16.22 -0.13
C VAL A 235 11.40 17.71 0.02
N GLY A 236 12.66 18.12 -0.06
CA GLY A 236 13.09 19.52 0.02
C GLY A 236 12.44 20.35 -1.08
N CYS A 237 12.46 19.84 -2.32
CA CYS A 237 11.80 20.48 -3.44
C CYS A 237 10.30 20.65 -3.22
N TYR A 238 9.61 19.59 -2.80
CA TYR A 238 8.18 19.65 -2.54
C TYR A 238 7.85 20.68 -1.45
N LYS A 239 8.60 20.65 -0.33
CA LYS A 239 8.40 21.58 0.79
C LYS A 239 8.68 23.03 0.42
N LEU A 240 9.67 23.29 -0.44
CA LEU A 240 9.96 24.64 -0.93
C LEU A 240 8.80 25.22 -1.74
N ILE A 241 8.08 24.37 -2.49
CA ILE A 241 7.02 24.81 -3.42
C ILE A 241 5.65 24.85 -2.76
N HIS A 242 5.31 23.82 -1.98
CA HIS A 242 3.97 23.63 -1.42
C HIS A 242 3.92 23.84 0.10
N GLY A 243 5.07 23.99 0.75
CA GLY A 243 5.17 23.96 2.20
C GLY A 243 5.12 22.53 2.76
N PRO A 244 5.07 22.39 4.09
CA PRO A 244 5.02 21.08 4.73
C PRO A 244 3.69 20.37 4.48
N ILE A 245 3.74 19.04 4.40
CA ILE A 245 2.56 18.19 4.29
C ILE A 245 1.86 18.16 5.65
N LYS A 246 0.60 18.58 5.68
CA LYS A 246 -0.24 18.52 6.87
C LYS A 246 -0.79 17.12 7.05
N TYR A 247 -0.86 16.66 8.30
CA TYR A 247 -1.28 15.29 8.62
C TYR A 247 -2.18 15.22 9.85
N THR A 248 -2.99 14.19 9.96
CA THR A 248 -3.84 13.91 11.12
C THR A 248 -3.09 13.08 12.18
N GLN A 249 -3.65 13.00 13.39
CA GLN A 249 -3.09 12.15 14.46
C GLN A 249 -3.08 10.67 14.08
N GLU A 250 -4.06 10.23 13.29
CA GLU A 250 -4.17 8.86 12.78
C GLU A 250 -3.03 8.56 11.80
N GLN A 251 -2.85 9.42 10.79
CA GLN A 251 -1.75 9.31 9.82
C GLN A 251 -0.38 9.33 10.51
N ARG A 252 -0.23 10.14 11.56
CA ARG A 252 0.98 10.17 12.37
C ARG A 252 1.22 8.83 13.09
N THR A 253 0.19 8.27 13.69
CA THR A 253 0.28 7.00 14.44
C THR A 253 0.61 5.83 13.49
N GLU A 254 -0.02 5.78 12.32
CA GLU A 254 0.28 4.79 11.29
C GLU A 254 1.73 4.90 10.80
N TRP A 255 2.17 6.13 10.51
CA TRP A 255 3.55 6.40 10.10
C TRP A 255 4.57 5.99 11.19
N GLU A 256 4.32 6.31 12.46
CA GLU A 256 5.20 5.92 13.56
C GLU A 256 5.32 4.38 13.68
N SER A 257 4.21 3.66 13.48
CA SER A 257 4.21 2.20 13.47
C SER A 257 5.10 1.63 12.36
N LYS A 258 4.97 2.16 11.13
CA LYS A 258 5.78 1.75 9.97
C LYS A 258 7.27 2.06 10.17
N MET A 259 7.58 3.23 10.71
CA MET A 259 8.95 3.63 11.02
C MET A 259 9.58 2.77 12.11
N GLN A 260 8.80 2.38 13.13
CA GLN A 260 9.26 1.46 14.17
C GLN A 260 9.56 0.07 13.59
N GLU A 261 8.67 -0.49 12.77
CA GLU A 261 8.87 -1.79 12.11
C GLU A 261 10.13 -1.78 11.23
N ARG A 262 10.32 -0.70 10.45
CA ARG A 262 11.53 -0.49 9.65
C ARG A 262 12.79 -0.43 10.53
N ALA A 263 12.74 0.33 11.63
CA ALA A 263 13.86 0.45 12.54
C ALA A 263 14.24 -0.89 13.16
N ASP A 264 13.25 -1.68 13.57
CA ASP A 264 13.44 -3.02 14.09
C ASP A 264 14.08 -3.95 13.04
N LYS A 265 13.62 -3.90 11.78
CA LYS A 265 14.19 -4.67 10.66
C LYS A 265 15.65 -4.31 10.39
N LEU A 266 16.01 -3.03 10.51
CA LEU A 266 17.37 -2.54 10.27
C LEU A 266 18.27 -2.62 11.51
N GLY A 267 17.73 -2.99 12.68
CA GLY A 267 18.47 -2.99 13.94
C GLY A 267 18.89 -1.60 14.40
N ILE A 268 18.15 -0.56 13.99
CA ILE A 268 18.37 0.83 14.40
C ILE A 268 17.29 1.29 15.38
N ARG A 269 17.49 2.44 16.00
CA ARG A 269 16.53 3.02 16.94
C ARG A 269 15.75 4.14 16.27
N PHE A 270 14.43 4.09 16.39
CA PHE A 270 13.54 5.15 15.97
C PHE A 270 13.04 5.92 17.20
N TYR A 271 13.10 7.24 17.14
CA TYR A 271 12.53 8.11 18.17
C TYR A 271 11.51 9.04 17.51
N PRO A 272 10.20 8.81 17.71
CA PRO A 272 9.17 9.63 17.09
C PRO A 272 9.32 11.14 17.38
N ASN A 273 9.85 11.48 18.56
CA ASN A 273 10.07 12.87 18.99
C ASN A 273 11.14 13.63 18.19
N ASP A 274 11.96 12.94 17.40
CA ASP A 274 12.93 13.58 16.50
C ASP A 274 12.24 14.24 15.30
N TYR A 275 10.95 13.97 15.10
CA TYR A 275 10.14 14.50 14.00
C TYR A 275 9.13 15.53 14.53
N PRO A 276 9.17 16.78 14.04
CA PRO A 276 8.39 17.87 14.61
C PRO A 276 6.88 17.68 14.41
N LEU A 277 6.08 18.07 15.41
CA LEU A 277 4.62 18.04 15.37
C LEU A 277 3.99 19.29 14.74
N THR A 278 4.80 20.16 14.14
CA THR A 278 4.39 21.47 13.60
C THR A 278 3.36 21.39 12.47
N ASP A 279 3.20 20.20 11.90
CA ASP A 279 2.33 19.95 10.75
C ASP A 279 1.12 19.07 11.07
N LEU A 280 0.95 18.72 12.36
CA LEU A 280 -0.24 18.05 12.85
C LEU A 280 -1.45 18.98 12.76
N ILE A 281 -2.50 18.50 12.08
CA ILE A 281 -3.81 19.15 12.04
C ILE A 281 -4.47 18.94 13.40
N THR A 282 -4.40 19.95 14.26
CA THR A 282 -5.16 19.94 15.52
C THR A 282 -6.64 20.03 15.20
N ALA A 283 -7.44 19.06 15.64
CA ALA A 283 -8.89 19.17 15.56
C ALA A 283 -9.34 20.50 16.19
N PRO A 284 -10.31 21.22 15.60
CA PRO A 284 -10.82 22.44 16.20
C PRO A 284 -11.28 22.11 17.62
N ALA A 285 -10.84 22.91 18.60
CA ALA A 285 -11.21 22.72 19.98
C ALA A 285 -12.74 22.63 20.07
N ALA A 286 -13.24 21.49 20.54
CA ALA A 286 -14.67 21.26 20.72
C ALA A 286 -15.17 22.26 21.77
N GLY A 287 -15.68 23.41 21.32
CA GLY A 287 -16.14 24.48 22.21
C GLY A 287 -16.01 25.92 21.71
N ALA A 288 -15.47 26.18 20.51
CA ALA A 288 -15.57 27.51 19.90
C ALA A 288 -16.82 27.61 19.00
N GLN A 289 -17.98 27.83 19.62
CA GLN A 289 -19.18 28.39 18.98
C GLN A 289 -19.50 29.74 19.60
#